data_AF-A0A954KAX6-F1
#
_entry.id   AF-A0A954KAX6-F1
#
_cell.length_a   1.000
_cell.length_b   1.000
_cell.length_c   1.000
_cell.angle_alpha   90.00
_cell.angle_beta   90.00
_cell.angle_gamma   90.00
#
_symmetry.space_group_name_H-M   'P 1'
#
loop_
_entity.id
_entity.type
_entity.pdbx_description
1 polymer ?
#
loop_
_entity_poly.entity_id
_entity_poly.type
_entity_poly.pdbx_seq_one_letter_code
_entity_poly.pdbx_strand_id
1 'polypeptide(L)'
;MKQIGLALHNYSYNNSHSSETFPPGAITTANGEPLHSWQALILPYLDQQALYKQIDFSKPWNVRANQKPFQQEVPEYLNPKTEARRTSDNYSLSHYIGNELVLKQNTGMPFNEIRDGTSNTILAVEIGEQFKPWGDPTSLTSPEKVIGPNRKAATIGGTYILLADGGVRYISEDIDPEILK
;
A
#
# COMPACT_ATOMS: atom_id res chain seq x y z
N MET A 1 -7.02 4.75 -6.49
CA MET A 1 -5.86 3.95 -6.99
C MET A 1 -5.00 4.62 -8.05
N LYS A 2 -5.52 5.27 -9.11
CA LYS A 2 -4.66 5.91 -10.15
C LYS A 2 -3.63 6.90 -9.57
N GLN A 3 -4.05 7.74 -8.62
CA GLN A 3 -3.14 8.67 -7.93
C GLN A 3 -2.05 7.94 -7.13
N ILE A 4 -2.39 6.82 -6.49
CA ILE A 4 -1.41 5.95 -5.80
C ILE A 4 -0.39 5.38 -6.80
N GLY A 5 -0.85 4.88 -7.95
CA GLY A 5 0.04 4.38 -9.00
C GLY A 5 1.01 5.46 -9.48
N LEU A 6 0.49 6.64 -9.81
CA LEU A 6 1.31 7.78 -10.20
C LEU A 6 2.34 8.16 -9.12
N ALA A 7 1.93 8.18 -7.85
CA ALA A 7 2.81 8.47 -6.73
C ALA A 7 3.93 7.43 -6.57
N LEU A 8 3.63 6.15 -6.79
CA LEU A 8 4.63 5.07 -6.76
C LEU A 8 5.66 5.18 -7.89
N HIS A 9 5.22 5.55 -9.10
CA HIS A 9 6.14 5.82 -10.21
C HIS A 9 6.97 7.10 -9.97
N ASN A 10 6.36 8.16 -9.43
CA ASN A 10 7.09 9.37 -9.07
C ASN A 10 8.12 9.09 -7.95
N TYR A 11 7.78 8.26 -6.97
CA TYR A 11 8.75 7.78 -5.98
C TYR A 11 9.91 7.07 -6.66
N SER A 12 9.62 6.11 -7.55
CA SER A 12 10.63 5.33 -8.28
C SER A 12 11.60 6.27 -9.01
N TYR A 13 11.07 7.17 -9.83
CA TYR A 13 11.86 8.13 -10.61
C TYR A 13 12.77 9.03 -9.75
N ASN A 14 12.31 9.47 -8.59
CA ASN A 14 13.06 10.40 -7.74
C ASN A 14 14.06 9.71 -6.78
N ASN A 15 13.94 8.40 -6.57
CA ASN A 15 14.78 7.66 -5.62
C ASN A 15 15.71 6.63 -6.31
N SER A 16 15.50 6.37 -7.60
CA SER A 16 16.33 5.48 -8.42
C SER A 16 17.67 6.14 -8.77
N HIS A 17 18.73 5.76 -8.05
CA HIS A 17 20.10 6.18 -8.39
C HIS A 17 20.74 5.30 -9.47
N SER A 18 20.26 4.05 -9.65
CA SER A 18 20.81 3.06 -10.58
C SER A 18 19.77 2.22 -11.31
N SER A 19 18.59 1.99 -10.71
CA SER A 19 17.44 1.32 -11.33
C SER A 19 16.13 1.87 -10.79
N GLU A 20 15.13 2.02 -11.66
CA GLU A 20 13.76 2.32 -11.28
C GLU A 20 13.27 1.24 -10.30
N THR A 21 12.86 1.65 -9.11
CA THR A 21 12.53 0.76 -8.01
C THR A 21 11.27 1.23 -7.28
N PHE A 22 10.37 0.32 -6.97
CA PHE A 22 9.28 0.61 -6.06
C PHE A 22 9.80 0.81 -4.63
N PRO A 23 9.10 1.59 -3.78
CA PRO A 23 9.49 1.70 -2.38
C PRO A 23 9.48 0.34 -1.69
N PRO A 24 10.25 0.18 -0.59
CA PRO A 24 10.02 -0.92 0.35
C PRO A 24 8.56 -0.94 0.79
N GLY A 25 7.98 -2.14 0.85
CA GLY A 25 6.63 -2.39 1.39
C GLY A 25 6.52 -2.04 2.87
N ALA A 26 7.61 -2.30 3.59
CA ALA A 26 7.73 -2.13 5.02
C ALA A 26 9.15 -1.65 5.36
N ILE A 27 9.27 -0.71 6.27
CA ILE A 27 10.53 -0.36 6.92
C ILE A 27 10.47 -0.86 8.35
N THR A 28 11.48 -1.63 8.76
CA THR A 28 11.65 -2.11 10.14
C THR A 28 13.08 -1.89 10.60
N THR A 29 13.30 -1.80 11.90
CA THR A 29 14.67 -1.84 12.47
C THR A 29 15.27 -3.24 12.33
N ALA A 30 16.58 -3.37 12.56
CA ALA A 30 17.27 -4.67 12.59
C ALA A 30 16.69 -5.63 13.66
N ASN A 31 16.10 -5.07 14.72
CA ASN A 31 15.44 -5.83 15.78
C ASN A 31 13.97 -6.14 15.46
N GLY A 32 13.48 -5.77 14.27
CA GLY A 32 12.12 -6.03 13.81
C GLY A 32 11.08 -5.00 14.24
N GLU A 33 11.47 -3.86 14.83
CA GLU A 33 10.49 -2.84 15.21
C GLU A 33 9.84 -2.22 13.96
N PRO A 34 8.49 -2.13 13.92
CA PRO A 34 7.76 -1.64 12.75
C PRO A 34 7.88 -0.12 12.64
N LEU A 35 8.69 0.36 11.69
CA LEU A 35 8.84 1.79 11.44
C LEU A 35 7.67 2.31 10.60
N HIS A 36 7.65 2.06 9.29
CA HIS A 36 6.68 2.69 8.38
C HIS A 36 6.30 1.80 7.19
N SER A 37 5.06 1.94 6.71
CA SER A 37 4.59 1.32 5.47
C SER A 37 5.07 2.07 4.22
N TRP A 38 4.97 1.41 3.05
CA TRP A 38 5.14 2.03 1.74
C TRP A 38 4.27 3.27 1.51
N GLN A 39 3.09 3.34 2.12
CA GLN A 39 2.16 4.47 1.97
C GLN A 39 2.76 5.75 2.57
N ALA A 40 3.39 5.65 3.74
CA ALA A 40 4.05 6.80 4.36
C ALA A 40 5.16 7.39 3.47
N LEU A 41 5.83 6.56 2.68
CA LEU A 41 6.94 6.96 1.80
C LEU A 41 6.49 7.73 0.56
N ILE A 42 5.27 7.48 0.08
CA ILE A 42 4.77 8.10 -1.15
C ILE A 42 3.96 9.38 -0.93
N LEU A 43 3.71 9.78 0.32
CA LEU A 43 2.95 11.00 0.65
C LEU A 43 3.41 12.26 -0.11
N PRO A 44 4.72 12.54 -0.29
CA PRO A 44 5.14 13.72 -1.04
C PRO A 44 4.62 13.76 -2.48
N TYR A 45 4.36 12.60 -3.07
CA TYR A 45 3.87 12.44 -4.44
C TYR A 45 2.34 12.33 -4.53
N LEU A 46 1.65 12.48 -3.41
CA LEU A 46 0.18 12.58 -3.28
C LEU A 46 -0.23 13.98 -2.80
N ASP A 47 0.63 14.99 -3.01
CA ASP A 47 0.47 16.35 -2.50
C ASP A 47 0.37 16.45 -0.95
N GLN A 48 0.80 15.41 -0.23
CA GLN A 48 0.79 15.33 1.24
C GLN A 48 2.13 15.75 1.87
N GLN A 49 2.86 16.67 1.24
CA GLN A 49 4.20 17.10 1.68
C GLN A 49 4.21 17.69 3.11
N ALA A 50 3.14 18.39 3.50
CA ALA A 50 3.00 18.99 4.83
C ALA A 50 2.79 17.92 5.91
N LEU A 51 2.04 16.86 5.60
CA LEU A 51 1.86 15.71 6.48
C LEU A 51 3.17 14.90 6.60
N TYR A 52 3.84 14.65 5.47
CA TYR A 52 5.11 13.93 5.45
C TYR A 52 6.17 14.56 6.37
N LYS A 53 6.29 15.90 6.36
CA LYS A 53 7.24 16.64 7.20
C LYS A 53 6.97 16.53 8.71
N GLN A 54 5.79 16.09 9.12
CA GLN A 54 5.43 15.89 10.54
C GLN A 54 5.86 14.52 11.06
N ILE A 55 6.21 13.58 10.18
CA ILE A 55 6.56 12.21 10.55
C ILE A 55 8.04 12.15 10.95
N ASP A 56 8.31 11.62 12.13
CA ASP A 56 9.66 11.23 12.54
C ASP A 56 9.93 9.81 12.02
N PHE A 57 10.59 9.73 10.86
CA PHE A 57 10.91 8.47 10.18
C PHE A 57 11.93 7.59 10.91
N SER A 58 12.53 8.09 12.00
CA SER A 58 13.47 7.33 12.84
C SER A 58 12.77 6.53 13.95
N LYS A 59 11.46 6.69 14.12
CA LYS A 59 10.68 6.09 15.21
C LYS A 59 9.49 5.29 14.69
N PRO A 60 9.01 4.27 15.42
CA PRO A 60 7.83 3.51 15.02
C PRO A 60 6.61 4.41 14.71
N TRP A 61 5.81 4.02 13.72
CA TRP A 61 4.65 4.81 13.31
C TRP A 61 3.62 5.04 14.44
N ASN A 62 3.52 4.09 15.38
CA ASN A 62 2.52 4.09 16.45
C ASN A 62 3.01 4.64 17.80
N VAL A 63 4.21 5.24 17.87
CA VAL A 63 4.65 5.92 19.09
C VAL A 63 4.02 7.31 19.21
N ARG A 64 3.99 7.84 20.45
CA ARG A 64 3.43 9.17 20.76
C ARG A 64 3.93 10.30 19.85
N ALA A 65 5.20 10.26 19.44
CA ALA A 65 5.79 11.26 18.55
C ALA A 65 5.13 11.28 17.15
N ASN A 66 4.71 10.11 16.66
CA ASN A 66 4.11 9.92 15.35
C ASN A 66 2.58 9.77 15.39
N GLN A 67 1.97 9.75 16.59
CA GLN A 67 0.53 9.56 16.73
C GLN A 67 -0.29 10.57 15.91
N LYS A 68 -0.01 11.87 16.05
CA LYS A 68 -0.77 12.94 15.36
C LYS A 68 -0.76 12.82 13.83
N PRO A 69 0.40 12.67 13.15
CA PRO A 69 0.39 12.51 11.69
C PRO A 69 -0.40 11.27 11.25
N PHE A 70 -0.23 10.10 11.88
CA PHE A 70 -0.94 8.88 11.47
C PHE A 70 -2.44 8.86 11.85
N GLN A 71 -2.93 9.84 12.60
CA GLN A 71 -4.36 10.09 12.78
C GLN A 71 -4.95 10.99 11.68
N GLN A 72 -4.14 11.60 10.81
CA GLN A 72 -4.67 12.40 9.70
C GLN A 72 -5.13 11.47 8.56
N GLU A 73 -6.32 11.77 8.02
CA GLU A 73 -6.84 11.06 6.85
C GLU A 73 -6.09 11.50 5.59
N VAL A 74 -5.73 10.51 4.78
CA VAL A 74 -5.20 10.73 3.43
C VAL A 74 -6.31 10.27 2.47
N PRO A 75 -7.04 11.18 1.81
CA PRO A 75 -8.19 10.83 0.99
C PRO A 75 -7.90 9.79 -0.08
N GLU A 76 -6.68 9.79 -0.63
CA GLU A 76 -6.23 8.85 -1.65
C GLU A 76 -6.17 7.40 -1.16
N TYR A 77 -6.10 7.18 0.16
CA TYR A 77 -6.12 5.85 0.77
C TYR A 77 -7.51 5.36 1.17
N LEU A 78 -8.55 6.18 0.96
CA LEU A 78 -9.92 5.86 1.35
C LEU A 78 -10.80 5.64 0.12
N ASN A 79 -11.43 4.47 0.05
CA ASN A 79 -12.65 4.29 -0.73
C ASN A 79 -13.82 5.10 -0.10
N PRO A 80 -14.45 6.04 -0.82
CA PRO A 80 -15.59 6.81 -0.31
C PRO A 80 -16.84 5.98 0.02
N LYS A 81 -16.97 4.76 -0.53
CA LYS A 81 -18.07 3.84 -0.24
C LYS A 81 -17.86 3.00 1.02
N THR A 82 -16.68 3.06 1.63
CA THR A 82 -16.34 2.32 2.85
C THR A 82 -16.48 3.24 4.06
N GLU A 83 -17.29 2.85 5.03
CA GLU A 83 -17.58 3.65 6.22
C GLU A 83 -16.43 3.64 7.24
N ALA A 84 -15.76 2.51 7.41
CA ALA A 84 -14.71 2.34 8.40
C ALA A 84 -13.44 3.11 8.00
N ARG A 85 -13.19 4.28 8.60
CA ARG A 85 -12.04 5.14 8.25
C ARG A 85 -10.94 5.19 9.30
N ARG A 86 -11.23 4.72 10.52
CA ARG A 86 -10.34 4.87 11.69
C ARG A 86 -10.38 3.65 12.58
N THR A 87 -9.27 3.41 13.29
CA THR A 87 -9.24 2.44 14.39
C THR A 87 -9.89 3.01 15.66
N SER A 88 -10.11 2.17 16.67
CA SER A 88 -10.54 2.62 18.01
C SER A 88 -9.57 3.62 18.65
N ASP A 89 -8.27 3.50 18.33
CA ASP A 89 -7.21 4.40 18.81
C ASP A 89 -7.02 5.62 17.89
N ASN A 90 -8.02 5.89 17.03
CA ASN A 90 -8.14 7.04 16.14
C ASN A 90 -7.13 7.12 14.98
N TYR A 91 -6.30 6.09 14.77
CA TYR A 91 -5.41 6.04 13.60
C TYR A 91 -6.22 5.94 12.31
N SER A 92 -5.82 6.70 11.28
CA SER A 92 -6.50 6.67 9.98
C SER A 92 -6.15 5.41 9.23
N LEU A 93 -7.17 4.74 8.68
CA LEU A 93 -7.05 3.52 7.92
C LEU A 93 -6.62 3.78 6.47
N SER A 94 -6.16 2.70 5.82
CA SER A 94 -6.10 2.55 4.38
C SER A 94 -7.08 1.45 3.95
N HIS A 95 -7.80 1.68 2.85
CA HIS A 95 -8.62 0.66 2.18
C HIS A 95 -7.83 -0.10 1.11
N TYR A 96 -6.52 0.13 1.04
CA TYR A 96 -5.60 -0.51 0.11
C TYR A 96 -4.47 -1.21 0.87
N ILE A 97 -4.10 -2.41 0.42
CA ILE A 97 -2.99 -3.21 0.94
C ILE A 97 -1.95 -3.45 -0.16
N GLY A 98 -0.68 -3.51 0.20
CA GLY A 98 0.40 -3.80 -0.75
C GLY A 98 0.54 -5.30 -1.05
N ASN A 99 1.00 -5.65 -2.24
CA ASN A 99 1.38 -7.01 -2.58
C ASN A 99 2.78 -7.35 -2.02
N GLU A 100 2.89 -8.27 -1.06
CA GLU A 100 4.16 -8.68 -0.45
C GLU A 100 5.11 -9.40 -1.44
N LEU A 101 4.59 -9.88 -2.56
CA LEU A 101 5.40 -10.47 -3.63
C LEU A 101 6.21 -9.40 -4.38
N VAL A 102 5.77 -8.14 -4.35
CA VAL A 102 6.42 -7.00 -5.01
C VAL A 102 7.00 -6.03 -3.98
N LEU A 103 6.18 -5.54 -3.05
CA LEU A 103 6.55 -4.57 -2.03
C LEU A 103 7.22 -5.30 -0.85
N LYS A 104 8.55 -5.42 -0.92
CA LYS A 104 9.35 -6.19 0.05
C LYS A 104 9.69 -5.40 1.31
N GLN A 105 9.93 -6.11 2.41
CA GLN A 105 10.45 -5.51 3.63
C GLN A 105 11.89 -5.04 3.44
N ASN A 106 12.18 -3.80 3.86
CA ASN A 106 13.49 -3.13 3.88
C ASN A 106 14.24 -3.03 2.54
N THR A 107 13.65 -3.49 1.44
CA THR A 107 14.24 -3.37 0.10
C THR A 107 13.19 -2.94 -0.90
N GLY A 108 13.57 -2.04 -1.81
CA GLY A 108 12.77 -1.73 -2.98
C GLY A 108 12.79 -2.89 -3.99
N MET A 109 11.81 -2.91 -4.87
CA MET A 109 11.72 -3.88 -5.98
C MET A 109 12.12 -3.19 -7.29
N PRO A 110 13.27 -3.53 -7.87
CA PRO A 110 13.66 -3.02 -9.18
C PRO A 110 12.70 -3.48 -10.27
N PHE A 111 12.39 -2.61 -11.23
CA PHE A 111 11.42 -2.93 -12.29
C PHE A 111 11.88 -4.09 -13.17
N ASN A 112 13.20 -4.25 -13.35
CA ASN A 112 13.78 -5.35 -14.13
C ASN A 112 13.74 -6.71 -13.40
N GLU A 113 13.39 -6.75 -12.11
CA GLU A 113 13.15 -7.99 -11.37
C GLU A 113 11.69 -8.48 -11.49
N ILE A 114 10.80 -7.67 -12.04
CA ILE A 114 9.40 -8.01 -12.33
C ILE A 114 9.34 -8.77 -13.67
N ARG A 115 9.45 -10.10 -13.61
CA ARG A 115 9.65 -10.98 -14.80
C ARG A 115 8.38 -11.33 -15.57
N ASP A 116 7.22 -11.26 -14.92
CA ASP A 116 5.88 -11.43 -15.50
C ASP A 116 5.42 -10.19 -16.31
N GLY A 117 6.15 -9.09 -16.19
CA GLY A 117 5.89 -7.81 -16.84
C GLY A 117 4.95 -6.93 -16.02
N THR A 118 5.27 -5.65 -15.92
CA THR A 118 4.58 -4.70 -15.01
C THR A 118 3.08 -4.57 -15.24
N SER A 119 2.59 -4.79 -16.47
CA SER A 119 1.16 -4.80 -16.82
C SER A 119 0.41 -6.08 -16.42
N ASN A 120 1.10 -7.08 -15.87
CA ASN A 120 0.52 -8.32 -15.36
C ASN A 120 0.71 -8.50 -13.85
N THR A 121 1.59 -7.70 -13.25
CA THR A 121 1.93 -7.78 -11.82
C THR A 121 1.02 -6.90 -10.97
N ILE A 122 0.37 -7.49 -9.97
CA ILE A 122 -0.40 -6.74 -8.97
C ILE A 122 0.56 -6.04 -8.00
N LEU A 123 0.43 -4.73 -7.82
CA LEU A 123 1.22 -3.93 -6.89
C LEU A 123 0.47 -3.68 -5.58
N ALA A 124 -0.83 -3.37 -5.66
CA ALA A 124 -1.69 -3.14 -4.50
C ALA A 124 -3.13 -3.55 -4.79
N VAL A 125 -3.88 -3.89 -3.73
CA VAL A 125 -5.25 -4.40 -3.80
C VAL A 125 -6.16 -3.53 -2.95
N GLU A 126 -7.34 -3.19 -3.47
CA GLU A 126 -8.42 -2.65 -2.64
C GLU A 126 -9.06 -3.78 -1.82
N ILE A 127 -9.17 -3.60 -0.51
CA ILE A 127 -9.66 -4.63 0.42
C ILE A 127 -11.05 -4.28 0.97
N GLY A 128 -11.85 -5.29 1.29
CA GLY A 128 -13.20 -5.11 1.85
C GLY A 128 -13.27 -5.21 3.37
N GLU A 129 -12.21 -5.64 4.03
CA GLU A 129 -12.12 -5.86 5.48
C GLU A 129 -10.66 -5.85 5.96
N GLN A 130 -10.47 -5.96 7.28
CA GLN A 130 -9.14 -6.03 7.91
C GLN A 130 -8.22 -4.86 7.55
N PHE A 131 -8.83 -3.68 7.40
CA PHE A 131 -8.13 -2.43 7.16
C PHE A 131 -7.07 -2.17 8.22
N LYS A 132 -5.91 -1.67 7.78
CA LYS A 132 -4.81 -1.28 8.68
C LYS A 132 -4.59 0.23 8.61
N PRO A 133 -4.06 0.84 9.68
CA PRO A 133 -3.56 2.20 9.61
C PRO A 133 -2.59 2.35 8.44
N TRP A 134 -2.68 3.47 7.71
CA TRP A 134 -1.78 3.66 6.55
C TRP A 134 -0.30 3.76 6.96
N GLY A 135 0.01 3.97 8.24
CA GLY A 135 1.37 3.91 8.77
C GLY A 135 1.90 2.51 9.08
N ASP A 136 1.02 1.51 9.18
CA ASP A 136 1.37 0.17 9.63
C ASP A 136 2.16 -0.60 8.55
N PRO A 137 3.44 -0.93 8.79
CA PRO A 137 4.27 -1.66 7.82
C PRO A 137 3.78 -3.09 7.58
N THR A 138 2.87 -3.61 8.39
CA THR A 138 2.28 -4.93 8.17
C THR A 138 1.11 -4.89 7.17
N SER A 139 0.84 -3.75 6.52
CA SER A 139 -0.16 -3.59 5.44
C SER A 139 0.32 -4.17 4.11
N LEU A 140 0.70 -5.45 4.15
CA LEU A 140 1.17 -6.26 3.04
C LEU A 140 0.47 -7.63 3.09
N THR A 141 0.19 -8.20 1.92
CA THR A 141 -0.36 -9.55 1.80
C THR A 141 -0.07 -10.12 0.42
N SER A 142 -0.26 -11.42 0.25
CA SER A 142 -0.30 -12.07 -1.06
C SER A 142 -1.72 -11.90 -1.65
N PRO A 143 -1.89 -11.49 -2.92
CA PRO A 143 -3.21 -11.17 -3.49
C PRO A 143 -4.24 -12.30 -3.38
N GLU A 144 -3.82 -13.57 -3.50
CA GLU A 144 -4.67 -14.76 -3.39
C GLU A 144 -5.28 -14.96 -2.00
N LYS A 145 -4.74 -14.29 -0.97
CA LYS A 145 -5.29 -14.32 0.39
C LYS A 145 -6.48 -13.37 0.57
N VAL A 146 -6.62 -12.37 -0.30
CA VAL A 146 -7.63 -11.30 -0.18
C VAL A 146 -8.55 -11.17 -1.39
N ILE A 147 -8.23 -11.83 -2.51
CA ILE A 147 -9.06 -11.87 -3.71
C ILE A 147 -9.55 -13.30 -3.96
N GLY A 148 -10.83 -13.46 -4.30
CA GLY A 148 -11.43 -14.72 -4.73
C GLY A 148 -12.62 -15.17 -3.88
N PRO A 149 -13.12 -16.41 -4.11
CA PRO A 149 -14.32 -16.90 -3.46
C PRO A 149 -14.17 -16.93 -1.94
N ASN A 150 -15.22 -16.53 -1.23
CA ASN A 150 -15.26 -16.43 0.23
C ASN A 150 -14.34 -15.37 0.85
N ARG A 151 -13.78 -14.45 0.05
CA ARG A 151 -13.10 -13.24 0.55
C ARG A 151 -14.07 -12.06 0.54
N LYS A 152 -13.89 -11.12 1.46
CA LYS A 152 -14.70 -9.90 1.47
C LYS A 152 -14.19 -8.94 0.39
N ALA A 153 -14.94 -8.85 -0.69
CA ALA A 153 -14.71 -7.89 -1.76
C ALA A 153 -14.94 -6.45 -1.30
N ALA A 154 -14.15 -5.51 -1.84
CA ALA A 154 -14.27 -4.08 -1.54
C ALA A 154 -15.46 -3.42 -2.24
N THR A 155 -15.85 -3.96 -3.40
CA THR A 155 -17.00 -3.52 -4.20
C THR A 155 -17.91 -4.72 -4.46
N ILE A 156 -19.17 -4.46 -4.82
CA ILE A 156 -20.12 -5.51 -5.19
C ILE A 156 -19.55 -6.31 -6.37
N GLY A 157 -19.39 -7.62 -6.18
CA GLY A 157 -18.94 -8.58 -7.18
C GLY A 157 -17.42 -8.70 -7.34
N GLY A 158 -16.61 -7.96 -6.59
CA GLY A 158 -15.16 -7.98 -6.78
C GLY A 158 -14.40 -6.76 -6.26
N THR A 159 -13.16 -6.60 -6.72
CA THR A 159 -12.27 -5.55 -6.24
C THR A 159 -11.44 -4.91 -7.35
N TYR A 160 -10.97 -3.69 -7.12
CA TYR A 160 -9.98 -3.06 -7.96
C TYR A 160 -8.56 -3.38 -7.47
N ILE A 161 -7.68 -3.65 -8.43
CA ILE A 161 -6.26 -3.82 -8.23
C ILE A 161 -5.50 -2.70 -8.95
N LEU A 162 -4.36 -2.33 -8.38
CA LEU A 162 -3.33 -1.52 -9.03
C LEU A 162 -2.25 -2.45 -9.56
N LEU A 163 -1.94 -2.33 -10.84
CA LEU A 163 -0.84 -3.02 -11.49
C LEU A 163 0.47 -2.21 -11.36
N ALA A 164 1.59 -2.89 -11.52
CA ALA A 164 2.92 -2.29 -11.44
C ALA A 164 3.23 -1.32 -12.58
N ASP A 165 2.42 -1.26 -13.64
CA ASP A 165 2.51 -0.22 -14.68
C ASP A 165 1.64 1.03 -14.37
N GLY A 166 1.00 1.07 -13.19
CA GLY A 166 0.06 2.12 -12.79
C GLY A 166 -1.36 1.91 -13.30
N GLY A 167 -1.61 0.85 -14.08
CA GLY A 167 -2.93 0.45 -14.55
C GLY A 167 -3.84 0.03 -13.40
N VAL A 168 -5.15 0.27 -13.54
CA VAL A 168 -6.15 -0.21 -12.57
C VAL A 168 -7.07 -1.18 -13.28
N ARG A 169 -7.24 -2.38 -12.72
CA ARG A 169 -8.13 -3.41 -13.26
C ARG A 169 -9.13 -3.87 -12.21
N TYR A 170 -10.31 -4.24 -12.66
CA TYR A 170 -11.31 -4.90 -11.83
C TYR A 170 -11.10 -6.41 -11.89
N ILE A 171 -11.19 -7.09 -10.75
CA ILE A 171 -11.15 -8.54 -10.63
C ILE A 171 -12.43 -9.03 -9.96
N SER A 172 -13.08 -10.02 -10.57
CA SER A 172 -14.27 -10.68 -10.03
C SER A 172 -13.96 -11.44 -8.75
N GLU A 173 -14.89 -11.46 -7.80
CA GLU A 173 -14.81 -12.32 -6.61
C GLU A 173 -14.87 -13.82 -6.95
N ASP A 174 -15.34 -14.17 -8.15
CA ASP A 174 -15.39 -15.56 -8.65
C ASP A 174 -14.08 -16.04 -9.29
N ILE A 175 -13.02 -15.21 -9.33
CA ILE A 175 -11.74 -15.60 -9.92
C ILE A 175 -11.14 -16.80 -9.17
N ASP A 176 -10.57 -17.76 -9.89
CA ASP A 176 -9.76 -18.82 -9.27
C ASP A 176 -8.49 -18.18 -8.65
N PRO A 177 -8.30 -18.24 -7.31
CA PRO A 177 -7.14 -17.64 -6.66
C PRO A 177 -5.79 -18.18 -7.16
N GLU A 178 -5.75 -19.37 -7.76
CA GLU A 178 -4.53 -19.93 -8.36
C GLU A 178 -4.01 -19.07 -9.52
N ILE A 179 -4.85 -18.27 -10.17
CA ILE A 179 -4.45 -17.34 -11.25
C ILE A 179 -3.61 -16.17 -10.72
N LEU A 180 -3.65 -15.92 -9.41
CA LEU A 180 -3.03 -14.74 -8.77
C LEU A 180 -1.65 -15.01 -8.17
N LYS A 181 -1.14 -16.24 -8.29
CA LYS A 181 0.14 -16.67 -7.71
C LYS A 181 1.34 -16.41 -8.61
#